data_AF-A0A6S7AJM2-F1
#
_entry.id   AF-A0A6S7AJM2-F1
#
_cell.length_a   1.000
_cell.length_b   1.000
_cell.length_c   1.000
_cell.angle_alpha   90.00
_cell.angle_beta   90.00
_cell.angle_gamma   90.00
#
_symmetry.space_group_name_H-M   'P 1'
#
loop_
_entity.id
_entity.type
_entity.pdbx_description
1 polymer ?
#
loop_
_entity_poly.entity_id
_entity_poly.type
_entity_poly.pdbx_seq_one_letter_code
_entity_poly.pdbx_strand_id
1 'polypeptide(L)'
;MRCDFDDSTPAVWQRELTVENLIDYATASRQLSAYIRVLNDEGYKNLVVPSRGAVPFVRAATQAYMLQSNELPTREERLAGKVDLITSPFMRKLILPFSADPSEQSQTSGAIREYWSRVLAAIIRRDGRDQYLVLYKALVEKLARRRWADALDRDLPTEKFIFVDTVISGRAICEIIAAFKKVGLDKCYFILITDDNGNKIAPKYRQVINDLTQAGRCTVIDVKRMFTEDRGPGASGVWSTVYPQVLKAVQQTFPWAKNCYGAGTFYHKVSSAQFEPNDGIGKADYNMPVTLMYSSIRTGIFTALQAMHQCDQAENYLGGEGRKQLPNFGSLVTDYRTRIMDTMEKMLNFQLREMRETLNSLGSYSPLDKRTTKLLAGPRVKEEHPNAEVEVSSSHLVRVILPEAEVDAFVREAITELSTNRDVLADDWFR
;
A
#
# COMPACT_ATOMS: atom_id res chain seq x y z
N MET A 1 14.63 19.62 23.40
CA MET A 1 15.37 18.38 23.68
C MET A 1 15.87 17.85 22.34
N ARG A 2 17.17 18.03 22.04
CA ARG A 2 17.79 17.51 20.81
C ARG A 2 17.83 15.99 20.91
N CYS A 3 17.07 15.33 20.05
CA CYS A 3 17.23 13.89 19.86
C CYS A 3 18.30 13.69 18.78
N ASP A 4 19.55 13.56 19.22
CA ASP A 4 20.59 12.94 18.40
C ASP A 4 20.27 11.44 18.33
N PHE A 5 19.59 11.04 17.26
CA PHE A 5 19.46 9.63 16.92
C PHE A 5 20.47 9.31 15.82
N ASP A 6 21.22 8.25 16.06
CA ASP A 6 22.23 7.70 15.17
C ASP A 6 21.61 7.28 13.83
N ASP A 7 21.64 8.20 12.86
CA ASP A 7 21.31 7.98 11.44
C ASP A 7 22.35 7.07 10.72
N SER A 8 23.30 6.47 11.45
CA SER A 8 24.28 5.52 10.91
C SER A 8 23.87 4.07 11.21
N THR A 9 22.96 3.51 10.41
CA THR A 9 23.12 2.07 10.14
C THR A 9 22.71 1.67 8.72
N PRO A 10 23.64 1.82 7.75
CA PRO A 10 23.59 1.17 6.45
C PRO A 10 23.43 -0.37 6.48
N ALA A 11 23.35 -1.02 7.65
CA ALA A 11 23.30 -2.47 7.81
C ALA A 11 21.90 -3.09 7.98
N VAL A 12 20.85 -2.31 8.29
CA VAL A 12 19.52 -2.89 8.61
C VAL A 12 18.86 -3.50 7.37
N TRP A 13 18.92 -2.82 6.22
CA TRP A 13 18.32 -3.31 4.98
C TRP A 13 19.09 -4.48 4.36
N GLN A 14 20.41 -4.58 4.58
CA GLN A 14 21.20 -5.72 4.13
C GLN A 14 20.80 -7.02 4.84
N ARG A 15 20.31 -6.90 6.08
CA ARG A 15 19.79 -8.02 6.88
C ARG A 15 18.33 -8.34 6.58
N GLU A 16 17.56 -7.35 6.10
CA GLU A 16 16.13 -7.50 5.80
C GLU A 16 15.84 -7.87 4.34
N LEU A 17 16.67 -7.43 3.39
CA LEU A 17 16.56 -7.75 1.97
C LEU A 17 17.40 -8.98 1.66
N THR A 18 16.84 -10.14 1.97
CA THR A 18 17.41 -11.46 1.72
C THR A 18 16.60 -12.19 0.65
N VAL A 19 17.21 -13.17 0.01
CA VAL A 19 16.54 -14.07 -0.95
C VAL A 19 15.33 -14.72 -0.29
N GLU A 20 15.50 -15.21 0.94
CA GLU A 20 14.42 -15.83 1.73
C GLU A 20 13.22 -14.89 1.90
N ASN A 21 13.44 -13.64 2.31
CA ASN A 21 12.34 -12.70 2.53
C ASN A 21 11.64 -12.30 1.22
N LEU A 22 12.36 -12.27 0.08
CA LEU A 22 11.74 -12.05 -1.23
C LEU A 22 10.85 -13.21 -1.66
N ILE A 23 11.31 -14.45 -1.43
CA ILE A 23 10.54 -15.68 -1.67
C ILE A 23 9.30 -15.70 -0.78
N ASP A 24 9.43 -15.32 0.49
CA ASP A 24 8.33 -15.27 1.43
C ASP A 24 7.26 -14.24 1.02
N TYR A 25 7.68 -13.04 0.60
CA TYR A 25 6.77 -12.04 0.00
C TYR A 25 6.04 -12.57 -1.24
N ALA A 26 6.76 -13.27 -2.13
CA ALA A 26 6.17 -13.87 -3.33
C ALA A 26 5.13 -14.95 -2.95
N THR A 27 5.45 -15.79 -1.97
CA THR A 27 4.56 -16.84 -1.45
C THR A 27 3.27 -16.25 -0.89
N ALA A 28 3.39 -15.28 0.02
CA ALA A 28 2.26 -14.57 0.60
C ALA A 28 1.41 -13.85 -0.47
N SER A 29 2.06 -13.29 -1.50
CA SER A 29 1.37 -12.65 -2.62
C SER A 29 0.61 -13.64 -3.50
N ARG A 30 1.11 -14.86 -3.71
CA ARG A 30 0.37 -15.94 -4.37
C ARG A 30 -0.87 -16.35 -3.57
N GLN A 31 -0.73 -16.50 -2.25
CA GLN A 31 -1.84 -16.82 -1.36
C GLN A 31 -2.90 -15.71 -1.39
N LEU A 32 -2.48 -14.44 -1.27
CA LEU A 32 -3.36 -13.29 -1.38
C LEU A 32 -4.11 -13.29 -2.73
N SER A 33 -3.42 -13.61 -3.82
CA SER A 33 -4.02 -13.75 -5.15
C SER A 33 -5.15 -14.79 -5.16
N ALA A 34 -4.88 -15.99 -4.62
CA ALA A 34 -5.86 -17.06 -4.54
C ALA A 34 -7.08 -16.68 -3.68
N TYR A 35 -6.88 -16.10 -2.50
CA TYR A 35 -7.99 -15.69 -1.63
C TYR A 35 -8.86 -14.61 -2.26
N ILE A 36 -8.25 -13.59 -2.89
CA ILE A 36 -9.02 -12.53 -3.57
C ILE A 36 -9.87 -13.13 -4.71
N ARG A 37 -9.39 -14.15 -5.41
CA ARG A 37 -10.15 -14.83 -6.47
C ARG A 37 -11.38 -15.56 -5.91
N VAL A 38 -11.20 -16.33 -4.83
CA VAL A 38 -12.32 -17.01 -4.15
C VAL A 38 -13.36 -15.99 -3.69
N LEU A 39 -12.93 -14.90 -3.05
CA LEU A 39 -13.84 -13.84 -2.60
C LEU A 39 -14.50 -13.08 -3.75
N ASN A 40 -13.82 -12.93 -4.88
CA ASN A 40 -14.42 -12.37 -6.10
C ASN A 40 -15.60 -13.23 -6.56
N ASP A 41 -15.48 -14.56 -6.53
CA ASP A 41 -16.55 -15.49 -6.88
C ASP A 41 -17.72 -15.43 -5.88
N GLU A 42 -17.44 -15.12 -4.60
CA GLU A 42 -18.45 -14.87 -3.56
C GLU A 42 -19.11 -13.48 -3.62
N GLY A 43 -18.72 -12.66 -4.60
CA GLY A 43 -19.32 -11.35 -4.88
C GLY A 43 -18.61 -10.16 -4.21
N TYR A 44 -17.43 -10.34 -3.62
CA TYR A 44 -16.60 -9.22 -3.17
C TYR A 44 -15.84 -8.62 -4.35
N LYS A 45 -16.37 -7.55 -4.94
CA LYS A 45 -15.88 -7.00 -6.22
C LYS A 45 -14.89 -5.83 -6.09
N ASN A 46 -14.65 -5.34 -4.89
CA ASN A 46 -13.79 -4.18 -4.64
C ASN A 46 -12.76 -4.47 -3.55
N LEU A 47 -11.59 -3.85 -3.70
CA LEU A 47 -10.49 -3.93 -2.75
C LEU A 47 -10.33 -2.57 -2.05
N VAL A 48 -10.17 -2.58 -0.73
CA VAL A 48 -9.78 -1.41 0.06
C VAL A 48 -8.45 -1.68 0.72
N VAL A 49 -7.48 -0.78 0.51
CA VAL A 49 -6.12 -0.90 1.03
C VAL A 49 -5.80 0.31 1.92
N PRO A 50 -5.81 0.15 3.26
CA PRO A 50 -5.58 1.22 4.23
C PRO A 50 -4.09 1.53 4.47
N SER A 51 -3.23 0.53 4.26
CA SER A 51 -1.82 0.56 4.61
C SER A 51 -0.94 0.55 3.36
N ARG A 52 0.11 1.36 3.43
CA ARG A 52 1.14 1.44 2.40
C ARG A 52 1.98 0.16 2.36
N GLY A 53 2.08 -0.57 3.47
CA GLY A 53 2.79 -1.85 3.52
C GLY A 53 2.07 -2.98 2.78
N ALA A 54 0.74 -2.91 2.65
CA ALA A 54 -0.04 -3.89 1.88
C ALA A 54 0.09 -3.68 0.35
N VAL A 55 0.45 -2.47 -0.11
CA VAL A 55 0.55 -2.14 -1.54
C VAL A 55 1.53 -3.05 -2.29
N PRO A 56 2.77 -3.30 -1.81
CA PRO A 56 3.67 -4.29 -2.42
C PRO A 56 3.05 -5.68 -2.61
N PHE A 57 2.36 -6.22 -1.60
CA PHE A 57 1.70 -7.53 -1.67
C PHE A 57 0.56 -7.53 -2.69
N VAL A 58 -0.30 -6.51 -2.67
CA VAL A 58 -1.41 -6.41 -3.63
C VAL A 58 -0.90 -6.34 -5.07
N ARG A 59 0.16 -5.56 -5.33
CA ARG A 59 0.77 -5.46 -6.67
C ARG A 59 1.35 -6.80 -7.12
N ALA A 60 2.05 -7.49 -6.24
CA ALA A 60 2.62 -8.81 -6.52
C ALA A 60 1.53 -9.87 -6.71
N ALA A 61 0.43 -9.81 -5.95
CA ALA A 61 -0.73 -10.69 -6.11
C ALA A 61 -1.45 -10.48 -7.46
N THR A 62 -1.52 -9.24 -7.96
CA THR A 62 -1.98 -8.96 -9.32
C THR A 62 -1.08 -9.61 -10.37
N GLN A 63 0.25 -9.56 -10.20
CA GLN A 63 1.18 -10.22 -11.11
C GLN A 63 1.05 -11.75 -11.07
N ALA A 64 0.87 -12.32 -9.88
CA ALA A 64 0.60 -13.75 -9.72
C ALA A 64 -0.67 -14.18 -10.49
N TYR A 65 -1.73 -13.36 -10.42
CA TYR A 65 -2.95 -13.59 -11.22
C TYR A 65 -2.62 -13.56 -12.73
N MET A 66 -1.90 -12.53 -13.19
CA MET A 66 -1.56 -12.36 -14.60
C MET A 66 -0.77 -13.55 -15.15
N LEU A 67 0.23 -14.05 -14.41
CA LEU A 67 1.01 -15.23 -14.78
C LEU A 67 0.10 -16.45 -14.98
N GLN A 68 -0.77 -16.73 -14.00
CA GLN A 68 -1.72 -17.83 -14.08
C GLN A 68 -2.68 -17.73 -15.27
N SER A 69 -3.10 -16.51 -15.63
CA SER A 69 -4.01 -16.28 -16.76
C SER A 69 -3.36 -16.42 -18.12
N ASN A 70 -2.07 -16.07 -18.23
CA ASN A 70 -1.34 -16.14 -19.49
C ASN A 70 -0.98 -17.58 -19.89
N GLU A 71 -0.97 -18.51 -18.94
CA GLU A 71 -0.66 -19.93 -19.20
C GLU A 71 -1.90 -20.80 -19.44
N LEU A 72 -3.10 -20.21 -19.52
CA LEU A 72 -4.30 -20.98 -19.88
C LEU A 72 -4.12 -21.60 -21.29
N PRO A 73 -4.52 -22.86 -21.52
CA PRO A 73 -4.17 -23.61 -22.73
C PRO A 73 -4.58 -22.93 -24.03
N THR A 74 -5.82 -22.43 -24.08
CA THR A 74 -6.40 -21.86 -25.29
C THR A 74 -6.35 -20.33 -25.29
N ARG A 75 -6.39 -19.74 -26.49
CA ARG A 75 -6.48 -18.27 -26.64
C ARG A 75 -7.73 -17.70 -25.98
N GLU A 76 -8.84 -18.44 -26.05
CA GLU A 76 -10.14 -18.05 -25.49
C GLU A 76 -10.10 -18.02 -23.96
N GLU A 77 -9.56 -19.05 -23.32
CA GLU A 77 -9.37 -19.07 -21.87
C GLU A 77 -8.41 -17.95 -21.43
N ARG A 78 -7.31 -17.71 -22.15
CA ARG A 78 -6.40 -16.58 -21.86
C ARG A 78 -7.10 -15.23 -21.95
N LEU A 79 -8.00 -15.05 -22.94
CA LEU A 79 -8.79 -13.83 -23.06
C LEU A 79 -9.79 -13.71 -21.90
N ALA A 80 -10.49 -14.79 -21.57
CA ALA A 80 -11.42 -14.82 -20.45
C ALA A 80 -10.72 -14.50 -19.10
N GLY A 81 -9.53 -15.07 -18.85
CA GLY A 81 -8.74 -14.75 -17.66
C GLY A 81 -8.28 -13.28 -17.61
N LYS A 82 -7.92 -12.69 -18.75
CA LYS A 82 -7.61 -11.26 -18.83
C LYS A 82 -8.84 -10.39 -18.54
N VAL A 83 -10.00 -10.78 -19.06
CA VAL A 83 -11.27 -10.09 -18.77
C VAL A 83 -11.62 -10.21 -17.29
N ASP A 84 -11.52 -11.41 -16.69
CA ASP A 84 -11.78 -11.60 -15.27
C ASP A 84 -10.86 -10.71 -14.43
N LEU A 85 -9.55 -10.67 -14.73
CA LEU A 85 -8.61 -9.76 -14.08
C LEU A 85 -9.05 -8.30 -14.18
N ILE A 86 -9.44 -7.83 -15.37
CA ILE A 86 -9.89 -6.43 -15.59
C ILE A 86 -11.12 -6.11 -14.74
N THR A 87 -12.01 -7.08 -14.54
CA THR A 87 -13.23 -6.92 -13.73
C THR A 87 -13.06 -7.28 -12.25
N SER A 88 -11.91 -7.81 -11.87
CA SER A 88 -11.61 -8.30 -10.52
C SER A 88 -11.34 -7.17 -9.53
N PRO A 89 -11.35 -7.47 -8.21
CA PRO A 89 -10.98 -6.51 -7.17
C PRO A 89 -9.59 -5.89 -7.34
N PHE A 90 -8.66 -6.54 -8.05
CA PHE A 90 -7.32 -5.99 -8.29
C PHE A 90 -7.33 -4.69 -9.11
N MET A 91 -8.32 -4.54 -9.98
CA MET A 91 -8.48 -3.37 -10.85
C MET A 91 -9.50 -2.37 -10.32
N ARG A 92 -10.24 -2.72 -9.25
CA ARG A 92 -11.23 -1.89 -8.57
C ARG A 92 -10.81 -1.64 -7.12
N LYS A 93 -9.73 -0.89 -6.97
CA LYS A 93 -9.08 -0.71 -5.67
C LYS A 93 -9.15 0.73 -5.19
N LEU A 94 -9.55 0.88 -3.94
CA LEU A 94 -9.52 2.15 -3.24
C LEU A 94 -8.38 2.13 -2.21
N ILE A 95 -7.51 3.13 -2.27
CA ILE A 95 -6.43 3.31 -1.30
C ILE A 95 -6.78 4.52 -0.45
N LEU A 96 -6.83 4.35 0.88
CA LEU A 96 -7.12 5.42 1.84
C LEU A 96 -6.01 5.49 2.89
N PRO A 97 -5.61 6.67 3.37
CA PRO A 97 -4.44 6.81 4.22
C PRO A 97 -4.79 6.66 5.71
N PHE A 98 -5.05 5.43 6.16
CA PHE A 98 -5.27 5.10 7.58
C PHE A 98 -4.01 5.23 8.46
N SER A 99 -2.92 5.78 7.92
CA SER A 99 -1.67 6.01 8.64
C SER A 99 -1.87 7.10 9.72
N ALA A 100 -1.53 6.74 10.96
CA ALA A 100 -1.69 7.62 12.11
C ALA A 100 -0.41 8.41 12.39
N ASP A 101 -0.52 9.73 12.48
CA ASP A 101 0.58 10.64 12.85
C ASP A 101 0.10 11.66 13.90
N PRO A 102 -0.12 11.22 15.16
CA PRO A 102 -0.53 12.16 16.20
C PRO A 102 0.58 13.19 16.44
N SER A 103 0.26 14.47 16.25
CA SER A 103 1.18 15.59 16.48
C SER A 103 1.07 16.18 17.89
N GLU A 104 -0.04 15.93 18.58
CA GLU A 104 -0.32 16.43 19.93
C GLU A 104 -0.77 15.28 20.84
N GLN A 105 -0.59 15.43 22.15
CA GLN A 105 -0.92 14.40 23.15
C GLN A 105 -2.43 14.05 23.19
N SER A 106 -3.29 14.98 22.80
CA SER A 106 -4.74 14.81 22.68
C SER A 106 -5.15 13.92 21.50
N GLN A 107 -4.27 13.73 20.51
CA GLN A 107 -4.57 13.00 19.28
C GLN A 107 -4.32 11.51 19.48
N THR A 108 -5.30 10.69 19.08
CA THR A 108 -5.19 9.23 19.18
C THR A 108 -5.21 8.59 17.81
N SER A 109 -4.45 7.50 17.63
CA SER A 109 -4.46 6.73 16.39
C SER A 109 -5.85 6.17 16.06
N GLY A 110 -6.68 5.91 17.07
CA GLY A 110 -8.04 5.40 16.90
C GLY A 110 -8.97 6.45 16.29
N ALA A 111 -8.83 7.72 16.69
CA ALA A 111 -9.58 8.83 16.11
C ALA A 111 -9.28 9.01 14.61
N ILE A 112 -8.00 8.92 14.22
CA ILE A 112 -7.55 8.98 12.82
C ILE A 112 -8.20 7.86 12.00
N ARG A 113 -8.18 6.64 12.52
CA ARG A 113 -8.79 5.47 11.87
C ARG A 113 -10.31 5.59 11.79
N GLU A 114 -10.95 6.17 12.81
CA GLU A 114 -12.39 6.45 12.79
C GLU A 114 -12.76 7.47 11.71
N TYR A 115 -11.98 8.55 11.55
CA TYR A 115 -12.17 9.51 10.45
C TYR A 115 -12.16 8.82 9.08
N TRP A 116 -11.12 8.03 8.78
CA TRP A 116 -11.02 7.33 7.50
C TRP A 116 -12.08 6.24 7.32
N SER A 117 -12.54 5.62 8.41
CA SER A 117 -13.68 4.71 8.36
C SER A 117 -14.98 5.42 8.00
N ARG A 118 -15.18 6.67 8.44
CA ARG A 118 -16.34 7.50 8.06
C ARG A 118 -16.30 7.91 6.60
N VAL A 119 -15.13 8.35 6.11
CA VAL A 119 -14.91 8.63 4.68
C VAL A 119 -15.24 7.38 3.84
N LEU A 120 -14.71 6.22 4.22
CA LEU A 120 -15.00 4.96 3.54
C LEU A 120 -16.49 4.60 3.58
N ALA A 121 -17.16 4.82 4.72
CA ALA A 121 -18.58 4.54 4.86
C ALA A 121 -19.45 5.45 3.98
N ALA A 122 -19.10 6.74 3.86
CA ALA A 122 -19.76 7.66 2.94
C ALA A 122 -19.60 7.22 1.48
N ILE A 123 -18.39 6.80 1.09
CA ILE A 123 -18.12 6.26 -0.25
C ILE A 123 -18.97 5.01 -0.52
N ILE A 124 -19.00 4.06 0.40
CA ILE A 124 -19.76 2.81 0.24
C ILE A 124 -21.27 3.06 0.13
N ARG A 125 -21.79 4.01 0.90
CA ARG A 125 -23.21 4.40 0.89
C ARG A 125 -23.59 5.30 -0.28
N ARG A 126 -22.61 5.77 -1.06
CA ARG A 126 -22.80 6.79 -2.09
C ARG A 126 -23.37 8.10 -1.52
N ASP A 127 -23.02 8.40 -0.27
CA ASP A 127 -23.40 9.65 0.37
C ASP A 127 -22.35 10.71 0.08
N GLY A 128 -22.39 11.30 -1.12
CA GLY A 128 -21.50 12.38 -1.51
C GLY A 128 -21.78 13.72 -0.80
N ARG A 129 -22.77 13.77 0.10
CA ARG A 129 -23.03 14.96 0.94
C ARG A 129 -22.47 14.79 2.36
N ASP A 130 -21.94 13.62 2.71
CA ASP A 130 -21.31 13.39 4.00
C ASP A 130 -20.13 14.35 4.20
N GLN A 131 -20.16 15.08 5.31
CA GLN A 131 -19.18 16.11 5.64
C GLN A 131 -17.73 15.60 5.71
N TYR A 132 -17.50 14.33 6.09
CA TYR A 132 -16.16 13.75 6.11
C TYR A 132 -15.63 13.55 4.68
N LEU A 133 -16.50 13.11 3.77
CA LEU A 133 -16.15 12.92 2.36
C LEU A 133 -15.97 14.27 1.63
N VAL A 134 -16.82 15.26 1.91
CA VAL A 134 -16.69 16.62 1.38
C VAL A 134 -15.37 17.26 1.84
N LEU A 135 -15.03 17.13 3.12
CA LEU A 135 -13.73 17.59 3.63
C LEU A 135 -12.57 16.86 2.95
N TYR A 136 -12.68 15.55 2.72
CA TYR A 136 -11.65 14.80 2.01
C TYR A 136 -11.45 15.31 0.57
N LYS A 137 -12.53 15.58 -0.18
CA LYS A 137 -12.42 16.22 -1.50
C LYS A 137 -11.71 17.57 -1.42
N ALA A 138 -12.06 18.41 -0.44
CA ALA A 138 -11.40 19.70 -0.26
C ALA A 138 -9.89 19.54 0.01
N LEU A 139 -9.49 18.58 0.84
CA LEU A 139 -8.07 18.26 1.07
C LEU A 139 -7.35 17.84 -0.23
N VAL A 140 -7.99 17.01 -1.06
CA VAL A 140 -7.42 16.55 -2.33
C VAL A 140 -7.25 17.69 -3.32
N GLU A 141 -8.29 18.49 -3.55
CA GLU A 141 -8.29 19.50 -4.60
C GLU A 141 -7.56 20.78 -4.20
N LYS A 142 -7.72 21.22 -2.95
CA LYS A 142 -7.23 22.54 -2.50
C LYS A 142 -5.82 22.46 -1.92
N LEU A 143 -5.46 21.37 -1.24
CA LEU A 143 -4.12 21.19 -0.67
C LEU A 143 -3.25 20.33 -1.56
N ALA A 144 -3.66 19.11 -1.89
CA ALA A 144 -2.82 18.22 -2.72
C ALA A 144 -2.88 18.54 -4.23
N ARG A 145 -3.54 19.64 -4.61
CA ARG A 145 -3.68 20.16 -5.99
C ARG A 145 -4.00 19.09 -7.04
N ARG A 146 -4.82 18.10 -6.67
CA ARG A 146 -5.20 16.95 -7.50
C ARG A 146 -6.66 17.01 -7.89
N ARG A 147 -7.02 16.40 -9.01
CA ARG A 147 -8.44 16.25 -9.38
C ARG A 147 -9.08 15.21 -8.48
N TRP A 148 -10.33 15.43 -8.10
CA TRP A 148 -11.07 14.47 -7.29
C TRP A 148 -11.17 13.08 -7.93
N ALA A 149 -11.37 13.02 -9.25
CA ALA A 149 -11.37 11.78 -10.03
C ALA A 149 -10.02 11.04 -10.05
N ASP A 150 -8.91 11.69 -9.67
CA ASP A 150 -7.60 11.02 -9.54
C ASP A 150 -7.39 10.41 -8.14
N ALA A 151 -8.21 10.79 -7.15
CA ALA A 151 -8.12 10.29 -5.78
C ALA A 151 -9.03 9.09 -5.52
N LEU A 152 -10.14 8.99 -6.24
CA LEU A 152 -11.10 7.90 -6.14
C LEU A 152 -11.21 7.15 -7.48
N ASP A 153 -11.30 5.82 -7.40
CA ASP A 153 -11.54 4.98 -8.57
C ASP A 153 -12.94 5.25 -9.15
N ARG A 154 -13.13 4.93 -10.43
CA ARG A 154 -14.43 5.03 -11.11
C ARG A 154 -15.45 4.09 -10.46
N ASP A 155 -15.04 2.84 -10.26
CA ASP A 155 -15.88 1.79 -9.67
C ASP A 155 -15.67 1.77 -8.15
N LEU A 156 -16.44 2.56 -7.41
CA LEU A 156 -16.25 2.69 -5.96
C LEU A 156 -16.71 1.43 -5.21
N PRO A 157 -16.15 1.15 -4.02
CA PRO A 157 -16.55 0.00 -3.22
C PRO A 157 -18.03 0.00 -2.84
N THR A 158 -18.60 -1.20 -2.75
CA THR A 158 -19.95 -1.45 -2.20
C THR A 158 -19.85 -2.00 -0.78
N GLU A 159 -20.98 -2.33 -0.13
CA GLU A 159 -20.98 -2.88 1.24
C GLU A 159 -20.17 -4.18 1.38
N LYS A 160 -20.04 -4.96 0.29
CA LYS A 160 -19.21 -6.16 0.22
C LYS A 160 -17.88 -5.84 -0.46
N PHE A 161 -16.87 -5.55 0.35
CA PHE A 161 -15.51 -5.29 -0.12
C PHE A 161 -14.48 -6.11 0.68
N ILE A 162 -13.31 -6.30 0.09
CA ILE A 162 -12.15 -6.94 0.72
C ILE A 162 -11.26 -5.84 1.30
N PHE A 163 -10.91 -5.94 2.57
CA PHE A 163 -9.99 -5.04 3.25
C PHE A 163 -8.66 -5.74 3.49
N VAL A 164 -7.58 -5.26 2.86
CA VAL A 164 -6.25 -5.90 2.93
C VAL A 164 -5.27 -5.03 3.70
N ASP A 165 -4.84 -5.48 4.86
CA ASP A 165 -3.95 -4.71 5.73
C ASP A 165 -2.74 -5.53 6.21
N THR A 166 -1.68 -4.82 6.58
CA THR A 166 -0.49 -5.38 7.22
C THR A 166 -0.60 -5.29 8.74
N VAL A 167 -0.12 -6.31 9.44
CA VAL A 167 -0.30 -6.44 10.89
C VAL A 167 1.02 -6.79 11.58
N ILE A 168 1.55 -5.86 12.38
CA ILE A 168 2.69 -6.12 13.29
C ILE A 168 2.16 -6.44 14.70
N SER A 169 1.67 -5.43 15.43
CA SER A 169 1.25 -5.60 16.83
C SER A 169 -0.23 -5.99 16.99
N GLY A 170 -1.03 -5.86 15.93
CA GLY A 170 -2.49 -6.03 15.97
C GLY A 170 -3.27 -4.78 16.40
N ARG A 171 -2.63 -3.76 16.98
CA ARG A 171 -3.31 -2.55 17.47
C ARG A 171 -4.05 -1.80 16.37
N ALA A 172 -3.37 -1.55 15.26
CA ALA A 172 -3.90 -0.73 14.17
C ALA A 172 -5.19 -1.32 13.59
N ILE A 173 -5.12 -2.59 13.19
CA ILE A 173 -6.26 -3.29 12.63
C ILE A 173 -7.41 -3.43 13.62
N CYS A 174 -7.15 -3.66 14.92
CA CYS A 174 -8.22 -3.73 15.90
C CYS A 174 -8.92 -2.38 16.14
N GLU A 175 -8.19 -1.26 16.07
CA GLU A 175 -8.79 0.07 16.08
C GLU A 175 -9.65 0.32 14.84
N ILE A 176 -9.23 -0.18 13.66
CA ILE A 176 -10.00 -0.12 12.41
C ILE A 176 -11.27 -0.98 12.52
N ILE A 177 -11.17 -2.23 12.98
CA ILE A 177 -12.32 -3.14 13.18
C ILE A 177 -13.35 -2.50 14.11
N ALA A 178 -12.88 -1.92 15.23
CA ALA A 178 -13.76 -1.22 16.16
C ALA A 178 -14.44 0.00 15.51
N ALA A 179 -13.70 0.78 14.72
CA ALA A 179 -14.27 1.90 13.97
C ALA A 179 -15.29 1.43 12.92
N PHE A 180 -14.98 0.39 12.15
CA PHE A 180 -15.88 -0.20 11.14
C PHE A 180 -17.19 -0.63 11.77
N LYS A 181 -17.15 -1.28 12.95
CA LYS A 181 -18.35 -1.64 13.69
C LYS A 181 -19.19 -0.41 14.07
N LYS A 182 -18.55 0.67 14.56
CA LYS A 182 -19.27 1.91 14.92
C LYS A 182 -19.93 2.57 13.71
N VAL A 183 -19.29 2.53 12.55
CA VAL A 183 -19.77 3.18 11.34
C VAL A 183 -20.56 2.27 10.42
N GLY A 184 -20.87 1.03 10.82
CA GLY A 184 -21.69 0.09 10.03
C GLY A 184 -21.00 -0.45 8.76
N LEU A 185 -19.71 -0.75 8.84
CA LEU A 185 -18.91 -1.41 7.78
C LEU A 185 -18.63 -2.88 8.11
N ASP A 186 -19.58 -3.54 8.76
CA ASP A 186 -19.48 -4.89 9.30
C ASP A 186 -19.78 -6.00 8.28
N LYS A 187 -19.86 -5.70 6.99
CA LYS A 187 -20.02 -6.72 5.92
C LYS A 187 -18.74 -6.99 5.14
N CYS A 188 -17.65 -6.30 5.45
CA CYS A 188 -16.37 -6.50 4.77
C CYS A 188 -15.70 -7.82 5.18
N TYR A 189 -14.86 -8.32 4.29
CA TYR A 189 -13.94 -9.42 4.53
C TYR A 189 -12.52 -8.90 4.76
N PHE A 190 -11.84 -9.38 5.79
CA PHE A 190 -10.46 -8.98 6.08
C PHE A 190 -9.47 -9.99 5.51
N ILE A 191 -8.41 -9.52 4.86
CA ILE A 191 -7.20 -10.31 4.63
C ILE A 191 -6.05 -9.60 5.34
N LEU A 192 -5.49 -10.25 6.35
CA LEU A 192 -4.47 -9.67 7.22
C LEU A 192 -3.14 -10.35 6.96
N ILE A 193 -2.13 -9.56 6.57
CA ILE A 193 -0.78 -10.06 6.34
C ILE A 193 0.06 -9.76 7.59
N THR A 194 0.57 -10.78 8.27
CA THR A 194 1.24 -10.62 9.58
C THR A 194 2.76 -10.65 9.46
N ASP A 195 3.46 -9.85 10.27
CA ASP A 195 4.93 -9.89 10.40
C ASP A 195 5.32 -10.93 11.45
N ASP A 196 6.52 -11.49 11.30
CA ASP A 196 7.11 -12.44 12.25
C ASP A 196 6.19 -13.63 12.53
N ASN A 197 5.49 -14.10 11.48
CA ASN A 197 4.46 -15.14 11.56
C ASN A 197 3.40 -14.86 12.64
N GLY A 198 3.06 -13.58 12.81
CA GLY A 198 2.11 -13.09 13.80
C GLY A 198 2.64 -13.07 15.23
N ASN A 199 3.86 -13.51 15.54
CA ASN A 199 4.37 -13.64 16.91
C ASN A 199 4.36 -12.31 17.70
N LYS A 200 4.42 -11.18 17.00
CA LYS A 200 4.38 -9.82 17.59
C LYS A 200 2.97 -9.34 17.94
N ILE A 201 1.92 -10.06 17.54
CA ILE A 201 0.54 -9.67 17.81
C ILE A 201 0.24 -9.86 19.30
N ALA A 202 -0.11 -8.77 19.98
CA ALA A 202 -0.42 -8.84 21.40
C ALA A 202 -1.68 -9.71 21.65
N PRO A 203 -1.74 -10.48 22.75
CA PRO A 203 -2.81 -11.46 22.99
C PRO A 203 -4.22 -10.90 22.85
N LYS A 204 -4.46 -9.69 23.38
CA LYS A 204 -5.77 -9.02 23.29
C LYS A 204 -6.23 -8.73 21.86
N TYR A 205 -5.30 -8.46 20.94
CA TYR A 205 -5.62 -8.20 19.54
C TYR A 205 -5.71 -9.51 18.75
N ARG A 206 -4.89 -10.51 19.11
CA ARG A 206 -4.99 -11.86 18.55
C ARG A 206 -6.38 -12.47 18.77
N GLN A 207 -6.96 -12.28 19.95
CA GLN A 207 -8.32 -12.75 20.23
C GLN A 207 -9.34 -12.18 19.22
N VAL A 208 -9.31 -10.86 19.00
CA VAL A 208 -10.21 -10.19 18.05
C VAL A 208 -10.04 -10.73 16.62
N ILE A 209 -8.80 -10.95 16.19
CA ILE A 209 -8.51 -11.52 14.86
C ILE A 209 -9.03 -12.96 14.78
N ASN A 210 -8.78 -13.79 15.80
CA ASN A 210 -9.25 -15.17 15.84
C ASN A 210 -10.78 -15.26 15.80
N ASP A 211 -11.48 -14.38 16.53
CA ASP A 211 -12.94 -14.32 16.54
C ASP A 211 -13.49 -14.01 15.13
N LEU A 212 -12.85 -13.08 14.39
CA LEU A 212 -13.23 -12.78 13.00
C LEU A 212 -12.92 -13.95 12.05
N THR A 213 -11.80 -14.63 12.24
CA THR A 213 -11.44 -15.82 11.45
C THR A 213 -12.44 -16.95 11.67
N GLN A 214 -12.81 -17.23 12.93
CA GLN A 214 -13.82 -18.25 13.26
C GLN A 214 -15.21 -17.90 12.71
N ALA A 215 -15.53 -16.60 12.63
CA ALA A 215 -16.76 -16.13 12.01
C ALA A 215 -16.74 -16.18 10.47
N GLY A 216 -15.65 -16.65 9.85
CA GLY A 216 -15.51 -16.71 8.38
C GLY A 216 -15.38 -15.33 7.74
N ARG A 217 -14.84 -14.34 8.46
CA ARG A 217 -14.74 -12.94 8.01
C ARG A 217 -13.31 -12.42 7.89
N CYS A 218 -12.33 -13.27 8.16
CA CYS A 218 -10.92 -12.92 8.12
C CYS A 218 -10.08 -14.10 7.65
N THR A 219 -9.15 -13.82 6.74
CA THR A 219 -8.04 -14.70 6.41
C THR A 219 -6.75 -14.07 6.91
N VAL A 220 -5.88 -14.88 7.51
CA VAL A 220 -4.55 -14.46 7.94
C VAL A 220 -3.50 -15.09 7.03
N ILE A 221 -2.56 -14.29 6.54
CA ILE A 221 -1.41 -14.70 5.75
C ILE A 221 -0.17 -14.34 6.55
N ASP A 222 0.60 -15.35 6.96
CA ASP A 222 1.78 -15.15 7.79
C ASP A 222 3.03 -14.94 6.93
N VAL A 223 3.82 -13.94 7.29
CA VAL A 223 5.09 -13.59 6.65
C VAL A 223 6.17 -13.56 7.73
N LYS A 224 7.32 -14.17 7.45
CA LYS A 224 8.49 -14.20 8.33
C LYS A 224 9.02 -12.79 8.62
N ARG A 225 9.11 -11.94 7.60
CA ARG A 225 9.61 -10.57 7.75
C ARG A 225 9.00 -9.58 6.76
N MET A 226 8.16 -8.68 7.24
CA MET A 226 7.63 -7.53 6.49
C MET A 226 8.62 -6.36 6.49
N PHE A 227 9.54 -6.34 5.52
CA PHE A 227 10.56 -5.28 5.40
C PHE A 227 10.04 -4.01 4.70
N THR A 228 8.80 -4.00 4.19
CA THR A 228 8.19 -2.81 3.56
C THR A 228 7.31 -1.97 4.50
N GLU A 229 6.98 -2.50 5.70
CA GLU A 229 6.10 -1.86 6.67
C GLU A 229 6.80 -0.71 7.41
N ASP A 230 6.09 0.40 7.62
CA ASP A 230 6.61 1.62 8.26
C ASP A 230 7.94 2.16 7.65
N ARG A 231 8.24 1.77 6.42
CA ARG A 231 9.41 2.23 5.68
C ARG A 231 9.05 3.32 4.68
N GLY A 232 10.06 4.12 4.37
CA GLY A 232 9.94 5.18 3.39
C GLY A 232 9.54 4.70 2.00
N PRO A 233 9.29 5.65 1.08
CA PRO A 233 8.82 5.35 -0.26
C PRO A 233 9.74 4.40 -1.03
N GLY A 234 11.01 4.26 -0.63
CA GLY A 234 11.96 3.35 -1.27
C GLY A 234 11.57 1.87 -1.14
N ALA A 235 10.87 1.51 -0.08
CA ALA A 235 10.41 0.13 0.14
C ALA A 235 8.96 -0.08 -0.30
N SER A 236 8.07 0.88 -0.03
CA SER A 236 6.62 0.74 -0.26
C SER A 236 6.14 1.37 -1.58
N GLY A 237 6.91 2.31 -2.15
CA GLY A 237 6.52 3.11 -3.31
C GLY A 237 5.50 4.22 -3.01
N VAL A 238 5.19 4.48 -1.73
CA VAL A 238 4.15 5.43 -1.30
C VAL A 238 4.58 6.20 -0.04
N TRP A 239 4.30 7.51 0.02
CA TRP A 239 4.31 8.29 1.26
C TRP A 239 2.94 8.94 1.50
N SER A 240 2.69 9.29 2.76
CA SER A 240 1.48 10.05 3.14
C SER A 240 1.84 11.47 3.53
N THR A 241 0.94 12.40 3.20
CA THR A 241 1.11 13.82 3.53
C THR A 241 0.10 14.20 4.61
N VAL A 242 0.59 14.90 5.64
CA VAL A 242 -0.18 15.38 6.78
C VAL A 242 -0.11 16.90 6.79
N TYR A 243 -1.24 17.56 7.07
CA TYR A 243 -1.34 19.02 7.21
C TYR A 243 -1.81 19.38 8.64
N PRO A 244 -0.95 19.33 9.67
CA PRO A 244 -1.38 19.41 11.06
C PRO A 244 -2.13 20.71 11.40
N GLN A 245 -1.63 21.85 10.92
CA GLN A 245 -2.25 23.17 11.16
C GLN A 245 -3.64 23.27 10.55
N VAL A 246 -3.82 22.73 9.34
CA VAL A 246 -5.12 22.73 8.66
C VAL A 246 -6.13 21.89 9.43
N LEU A 247 -5.76 20.66 9.82
CA LEU A 247 -6.67 19.79 10.57
C LEU A 247 -7.05 20.38 11.93
N LYS A 248 -6.12 21.07 12.59
CA LYS A 248 -6.38 21.82 13.81
C LYS A 248 -7.38 22.96 13.59
N ALA A 249 -7.21 23.74 12.53
CA ALA A 249 -8.13 24.84 12.20
C ALA A 249 -9.54 24.31 11.84
N VAL A 250 -9.62 23.18 11.12
CA VAL A 250 -10.88 22.48 10.83
C VAL A 250 -11.58 22.04 12.13
N GLN A 251 -10.85 21.49 13.10
CA GLN A 251 -11.44 21.10 14.40
C GLN A 251 -11.99 22.27 15.20
N GLN A 252 -11.30 23.40 15.17
CA GLN A 252 -11.74 24.62 15.84
C GLN A 252 -12.99 25.21 15.18
N THR A 253 -13.15 24.98 13.88
CA THR A 253 -14.26 25.51 13.08
C THR A 253 -15.49 24.60 13.13
N PHE A 254 -15.31 23.29 13.09
CA PHE A 254 -16.39 22.32 12.92
C PHE A 254 -16.52 21.37 14.11
N PRO A 255 -17.64 21.41 14.87
CA PRO A 255 -17.84 20.54 16.04
C PRO A 255 -17.75 19.03 15.73
N TRP A 256 -18.23 18.61 14.56
CA TRP A 256 -18.19 17.22 14.11
C TRP A 256 -16.77 16.73 13.81
N ALA A 257 -15.85 17.66 13.52
CA ALA A 257 -14.49 17.36 13.12
C ALA A 257 -13.53 17.22 14.31
N LYS A 258 -14.03 17.25 15.55
CA LYS A 258 -13.23 17.16 16.78
C LYS A 258 -12.17 16.05 16.76
N ASN A 259 -12.45 14.92 16.09
CA ASN A 259 -11.56 13.76 16.02
C ASN A 259 -10.83 13.60 14.67
N CYS A 260 -10.85 14.60 13.79
CA CYS A 260 -10.22 14.55 12.48
C CYS A 260 -8.74 14.93 12.55
N TYR A 261 -7.86 13.97 12.82
CA TYR A 261 -6.40 14.15 12.83
C TYR A 261 -5.71 13.24 11.79
N GLY A 262 -4.40 13.41 11.57
CA GLY A 262 -3.58 12.45 10.80
C GLY A 262 -3.39 12.80 9.32
N ALA A 263 -2.97 11.81 8.52
CA ALA A 263 -2.72 12.01 7.08
C ALA A 263 -3.95 12.62 6.40
N GLY A 264 -3.78 13.74 5.70
CA GLY A 264 -4.86 14.43 4.99
C GLY A 264 -5.01 13.91 3.56
N THR A 265 -3.90 13.48 2.95
CA THR A 265 -3.86 12.95 1.58
C THR A 265 -2.77 11.88 1.44
N PHE A 266 -2.83 11.10 0.37
CA PHE A 266 -1.77 10.18 -0.04
C PHE A 266 -1.17 10.63 -1.37
N TYR A 267 0.13 10.42 -1.55
CA TYR A 267 0.77 10.60 -2.85
C TYR A 267 1.14 9.23 -3.42
N HIS A 268 0.47 8.84 -4.50
CA HIS A 268 0.91 7.73 -5.31
C HIS A 268 1.93 8.21 -6.35
N LYS A 269 2.99 7.42 -6.48
CA LYS A 269 3.95 7.36 -7.58
C LYS A 269 5.25 8.12 -7.32
N VAL A 270 6.20 7.39 -6.76
CA VAL A 270 7.61 7.63 -7.06
C VAL A 270 7.75 7.55 -8.60
N SER A 271 7.75 8.68 -9.30
CA SER A 271 8.00 8.74 -10.73
C SER A 271 9.51 8.75 -10.94
N SER A 272 9.97 7.95 -11.90
CA SER A 272 11.36 7.96 -12.34
C SER A 272 11.50 8.95 -13.50
N ALA A 273 11.94 10.17 -13.22
CA ALA A 273 12.72 10.84 -14.24
C ALA A 273 14.12 10.19 -14.25
N GLN A 274 14.57 9.74 -15.42
CA GLN A 274 15.90 9.17 -15.60
C GLN A 274 16.94 10.29 -15.53
N PHE A 275 17.36 10.62 -14.32
CA PHE A 275 18.50 11.51 -14.09
C PHE A 275 19.62 10.69 -13.47
N GLU A 276 20.87 11.07 -13.73
CA GLU A 276 21.98 10.56 -12.92
C GLU A 276 21.73 10.91 -11.44
N PRO A 277 22.10 10.03 -10.48
CA PRO A 277 21.79 10.24 -9.08
C PRO A 277 22.22 11.60 -8.53
N ASN A 278 23.32 12.17 -9.01
CA ASN A 278 23.81 13.46 -8.54
C ASN A 278 23.10 14.67 -9.19
N ASP A 279 22.47 14.50 -10.36
CA ASP A 279 21.99 15.61 -11.20
C ASP A 279 20.52 15.97 -10.97
N GLY A 280 19.79 15.13 -10.24
CA GLY A 280 18.37 15.34 -10.00
C GLY A 280 17.97 15.64 -8.55
N ILE A 281 18.86 15.46 -7.57
CA ILE A 281 18.53 15.78 -6.16
C ILE A 281 18.11 17.26 -6.05
N GLY A 282 16.93 17.50 -5.46
CA GLY A 282 16.34 18.84 -5.33
C GLY A 282 15.39 19.25 -6.46
N LYS A 283 15.19 18.41 -7.50
CA LYS A 283 14.16 18.60 -8.53
C LYS A 283 12.86 17.88 -8.16
N ALA A 284 11.71 18.46 -8.49
CA ALA A 284 10.40 17.88 -8.20
C ALA A 284 10.17 16.51 -8.88
N ASP A 285 10.76 16.29 -10.06
CA ASP A 285 10.62 15.05 -10.82
C ASP A 285 11.61 13.93 -10.43
N TYR A 286 12.56 14.20 -9.55
CA TYR A 286 13.63 13.26 -9.23
C TYR A 286 13.30 12.36 -8.04
N ASN A 287 13.46 11.05 -8.21
CA ASN A 287 13.34 10.07 -7.12
C ASN A 287 14.31 8.88 -7.25
N MET A 288 15.48 9.05 -7.86
CA MET A 288 16.29 7.89 -8.30
C MET A 288 16.65 6.89 -7.17
N PRO A 289 17.14 7.30 -5.98
CA PRO A 289 17.43 6.38 -4.87
C PRO A 289 16.25 5.49 -4.47
N VAL A 290 15.09 6.12 -4.37
CA VAL A 290 13.83 5.52 -3.94
C VAL A 290 13.25 4.62 -5.03
N THR A 291 13.30 5.08 -6.29
CA THR A 291 12.88 4.28 -7.46
C THR A 291 13.75 3.03 -7.60
N LEU A 292 15.07 3.14 -7.42
CA LEU A 292 16.01 2.03 -7.61
C LEU A 292 15.77 0.91 -6.60
N MET A 293 15.66 1.25 -5.30
CA MET A 293 15.32 0.26 -4.27
C MET A 293 13.94 -0.36 -4.53
N TYR A 294 12.95 0.48 -4.80
CA TYR A 294 11.58 0.03 -5.03
C TYR A 294 11.48 -0.92 -6.24
N SER A 295 12.13 -0.56 -7.35
CA SER A 295 12.19 -1.35 -8.58
C SER A 295 12.92 -2.67 -8.35
N SER A 296 14.03 -2.66 -7.62
CA SER A 296 14.81 -3.87 -7.31
C SER A 296 14.01 -4.85 -6.44
N ILE A 297 13.34 -4.38 -5.39
CA ILE A 297 12.45 -5.20 -4.56
C ILE A 297 11.34 -5.80 -5.42
N ARG A 298 10.68 -4.98 -6.24
CA ARG A 298 9.59 -5.42 -7.13
C ARG A 298 10.08 -6.51 -8.09
N THR A 299 11.24 -6.32 -8.71
CA THR A 299 11.85 -7.27 -9.65
C THR A 299 12.23 -8.57 -8.95
N GLY A 300 12.76 -8.50 -7.73
CA GLY A 300 13.08 -9.68 -6.93
C GLY A 300 11.83 -10.51 -6.60
N ILE A 301 10.77 -9.87 -6.09
CA ILE A 301 9.49 -10.54 -5.83
C ILE A 301 8.93 -11.17 -7.11
N PHE A 302 8.98 -10.45 -8.24
CA PHE A 302 8.50 -10.98 -9.52
C PHE A 302 9.33 -12.17 -10.02
N THR A 303 10.65 -12.13 -9.88
CA THR A 303 11.55 -13.24 -10.21
C THR A 303 11.18 -14.49 -9.43
N ALA A 304 10.91 -14.34 -8.12
CA ALA A 304 10.45 -15.44 -7.29
C ALA A 304 9.07 -15.97 -7.72
N LEU A 305 8.10 -15.08 -8.00
CA LEU A 305 6.78 -15.47 -8.51
C LEU A 305 6.86 -16.25 -9.83
N GLN A 306 7.72 -15.83 -10.75
CA GLN A 306 7.89 -16.50 -12.04
C GLN A 306 8.48 -17.90 -11.88
N ALA A 307 9.52 -18.06 -11.06
CA ALA A 307 10.12 -19.36 -10.78
C ALA A 307 9.14 -20.31 -10.08
N MET A 308 8.43 -19.81 -9.07
CA MET A 308 7.35 -20.55 -8.40
C MET A 308 6.28 -21.03 -9.39
N HIS A 309 5.89 -20.17 -10.31
CA HIS A 309 4.91 -20.50 -11.34
C HIS A 309 5.44 -21.56 -12.33
N GLN A 310 6.70 -21.45 -12.77
CA GLN A 310 7.34 -22.46 -13.61
C GLN A 310 7.42 -23.82 -12.90
N CYS A 311 7.68 -23.84 -11.59
CA CYS A 311 7.65 -25.05 -10.79
C CYS A 311 6.26 -25.71 -10.75
N ASP A 312 5.18 -24.92 -10.64
CA ASP A 312 3.81 -25.44 -10.72
C ASP A 312 3.54 -26.10 -12.09
N GLN A 313 4.09 -25.54 -13.17
CA GLN A 313 3.89 -26.01 -14.55
C GLN A 313 4.84 -27.13 -15.00
N ALA A 314 5.79 -27.54 -14.16
CA ALA A 314 6.84 -28.50 -14.51
C ALA A 314 6.30 -29.79 -15.14
N GLU A 315 5.21 -30.34 -14.58
CA GLU A 315 4.58 -31.57 -15.08
C GLU A 315 3.94 -31.38 -16.44
N ASN A 316 3.22 -30.27 -16.65
CA ASN A 316 2.58 -29.96 -17.91
C ASN A 316 3.63 -29.73 -19.01
N TYR A 317 4.68 -28.97 -18.69
CA TYR A 317 5.78 -28.67 -19.61
C TYR A 317 6.49 -29.96 -20.07
N LEU A 318 6.98 -30.77 -19.13
CA LEU A 318 7.69 -32.02 -19.47
C LEU A 318 6.75 -33.05 -20.09
N GLY A 319 5.47 -33.05 -19.72
CA GLY A 319 4.44 -33.87 -20.33
C GLY A 319 4.19 -33.51 -21.80
N GLY A 320 4.14 -32.22 -22.12
CA GLY A 320 4.04 -31.69 -23.48
C GLY A 320 5.25 -32.02 -24.35
N GLU A 321 6.43 -32.20 -23.76
CA GLU A 321 7.63 -32.73 -24.43
C GLU A 321 7.60 -34.26 -24.62
N GLY A 322 6.47 -34.93 -24.34
CA GLY A 322 6.33 -36.38 -24.49
C GLY A 322 7.02 -37.22 -23.40
N ARG A 323 7.55 -36.59 -22.34
CA ARG A 323 8.31 -37.28 -21.30
C ARG A 323 7.45 -38.02 -20.27
N LYS A 324 6.12 -37.84 -20.30
CA LYS A 324 5.18 -38.41 -19.31
C LYS A 324 5.18 -39.94 -19.28
N GLN A 325 5.60 -40.59 -20.38
CA GLN A 325 5.66 -42.04 -20.49
C GLN A 325 6.97 -42.63 -19.95
N LEU A 326 7.94 -41.80 -19.57
CA LEU A 326 9.22 -42.27 -19.06
C LEU A 326 9.07 -42.82 -17.63
N PRO A 327 9.68 -43.98 -17.30
CA PRO A 327 9.62 -44.57 -15.96
C PRO A 327 10.13 -43.64 -14.85
N ASN A 328 11.02 -42.70 -15.19
CA ASN A 328 11.62 -41.73 -14.27
C ASN A 328 10.98 -40.33 -14.34
N PHE A 329 9.78 -40.18 -14.92
CA PHE A 329 9.12 -38.87 -15.08
C PHE A 329 9.02 -38.06 -13.78
N GLY A 330 8.67 -38.70 -12.66
CA GLY A 330 8.61 -38.02 -11.36
C GLY A 330 9.97 -37.46 -10.90
N SER A 331 11.06 -38.17 -11.19
CA SER A 331 12.42 -37.68 -10.93
C SER A 331 12.74 -36.49 -11.83
N LEU A 332 12.40 -36.56 -13.11
CA LEU A 332 12.63 -35.47 -14.06
C LEU A 332 11.90 -34.18 -13.68
N VAL A 333 10.66 -34.30 -13.19
CA VAL A 333 9.88 -33.16 -12.67
C VAL A 333 10.57 -32.54 -11.45
N THR A 334 11.04 -33.40 -10.53
CA THR A 334 11.77 -32.95 -9.34
C THR A 334 13.07 -32.23 -9.72
N ASP A 335 13.86 -32.80 -10.63
CA ASP A 335 15.11 -32.22 -11.12
C ASP A 335 14.90 -30.87 -11.82
N TYR A 336 13.81 -30.77 -12.60
CA TYR A 336 13.44 -29.53 -13.29
C TYR A 336 13.05 -28.44 -12.29
N ARG A 337 12.20 -28.76 -11.30
CA ARG A 337 11.82 -27.83 -10.22
C ARG A 337 13.05 -27.38 -9.43
N THR A 338 13.92 -28.31 -9.03
CA THR A 338 15.18 -27.99 -8.33
C THR A 338 16.02 -27.02 -9.14
N ARG A 339 16.22 -27.27 -10.44
CA ARG A 339 16.99 -26.38 -11.33
C ARG A 339 16.41 -24.97 -11.40
N ILE A 340 15.09 -24.83 -11.51
CA ILE A 340 14.42 -23.53 -11.54
C ILE A 340 14.68 -22.77 -10.24
N MET A 341 14.50 -23.42 -9.09
CA MET A 341 14.74 -22.80 -7.78
C MET A 341 16.20 -22.38 -7.62
N ASP A 342 17.14 -23.22 -8.05
CA ASP A 342 18.58 -22.93 -8.05
C ASP A 342 18.92 -21.70 -8.91
N THR A 343 18.33 -21.60 -10.10
CA THR A 343 18.49 -20.44 -10.99
C THR A 343 17.87 -19.18 -10.39
N MET A 344 16.67 -19.29 -9.83
CA MET A 344 15.99 -18.19 -9.15
C MET A 344 16.84 -17.64 -8.01
N GLU A 345 17.37 -18.48 -7.13
CA GLU A 345 18.23 -18.04 -6.02
C GLU A 345 19.49 -17.32 -6.51
N LYS A 346 20.13 -17.83 -7.57
CA LYS A 346 21.30 -17.17 -8.18
C LYS A 346 20.95 -15.79 -8.75
N MET A 347 19.81 -15.67 -9.43
CA MET A 347 19.31 -14.39 -9.96
C MET A 347 18.98 -13.40 -8.84
N LEU A 348 18.29 -13.85 -7.78
CA LEU A 348 17.94 -13.00 -6.64
C LEU A 348 19.19 -12.52 -5.89
N ASN A 349 20.17 -13.39 -5.67
CA ASN A 349 21.45 -13.02 -5.08
C ASN A 349 22.19 -11.97 -5.92
N PHE A 350 22.21 -12.15 -7.25
CA PHE A 350 22.81 -11.20 -8.18
C PHE A 350 22.12 -9.82 -8.09
N GLN A 351 20.78 -9.79 -8.18
CA GLN A 351 19.98 -8.56 -8.10
C GLN A 351 20.16 -7.85 -6.75
N LEU A 352 20.15 -8.59 -5.64
CA LEU A 352 20.37 -8.03 -4.31
C LEU A 352 21.77 -7.43 -4.17
N ARG A 353 22.79 -8.06 -4.76
CA ARG A 353 24.15 -7.54 -4.78
C ARG A 353 24.25 -6.25 -5.59
N GLU A 354 23.70 -6.21 -6.80
CA GLU A 354 23.70 -4.98 -7.63
C GLU A 354 22.96 -3.83 -6.94
N MET A 355 21.81 -4.12 -6.34
CA MET A 355 21.07 -3.15 -5.53
C MET A 355 21.92 -2.68 -4.36
N ARG A 356 22.65 -3.57 -3.68
CA ARG A 356 23.55 -3.20 -2.57
C ARG A 356 24.66 -2.26 -3.02
N GLU A 357 25.33 -2.59 -4.11
CA GLU A 357 26.39 -1.77 -4.70
C GLU A 357 25.87 -0.39 -5.12
N THR A 358 24.69 -0.36 -5.75
CA THR A 358 24.01 0.88 -6.13
C THR A 358 23.63 1.71 -4.91
N LEU A 359 23.04 1.12 -3.87
CA LEU A 359 22.68 1.86 -2.66
C LEU A 359 23.91 2.38 -1.91
N ASN A 360 25.01 1.61 -1.89
CA ASN A 360 26.26 2.06 -1.29
C ASN A 360 26.89 3.23 -2.07
N SER A 361 26.70 3.30 -3.41
CA SER A 361 27.21 4.41 -4.22
C SER A 361 26.45 5.73 -4.01
N LEU A 362 25.24 5.67 -3.43
CA LEU A 362 24.46 6.87 -3.06
C LEU A 362 25.04 7.62 -1.85
N GLY A 363 26.11 7.13 -1.23
CA GLY A 363 26.84 7.82 -0.17
C GLY A 363 25.97 8.13 1.04
N SER A 364 25.68 9.41 1.29
CA SER A 364 24.94 9.86 2.47
C SER A 364 23.41 9.75 2.37
N TYR A 365 22.86 9.23 1.28
CA TYR A 365 21.41 9.12 1.08
C TYR A 365 20.93 7.69 1.33
N SER A 366 20.06 7.48 2.32
CA SER A 366 19.39 6.20 2.52
C SER A 366 17.91 6.28 2.11
N PRO A 367 17.41 5.40 1.22
CA PRO A 367 16.02 5.42 0.76
C PRO A 367 14.98 5.13 1.86
N LEU A 368 15.45 4.81 3.08
CA LEU A 368 14.65 4.45 4.24
C LEU A 368 14.72 5.48 5.37
N ASP A 369 15.54 6.52 5.25
CA ASP A 369 15.71 7.51 6.31
C ASP A 369 14.76 8.72 6.14
N LYS A 370 14.68 9.53 7.21
CA LYS A 370 13.84 10.75 7.21
C LYS A 370 14.46 11.85 6.35
N ARG A 371 15.80 11.94 6.32
CA ARG A 371 16.55 13.00 5.63
C ARG A 371 16.31 12.95 4.12
N THR A 372 16.49 11.79 3.53
CA THR A 372 16.24 11.46 2.13
C THR A 372 14.78 11.67 1.78
N THR A 373 13.86 11.21 2.63
CA THR A 373 12.43 11.46 2.44
C THR A 373 12.11 12.96 2.41
N LYS A 374 12.70 13.76 3.30
CA LYS A 374 12.55 15.22 3.32
C LYS A 374 13.12 15.87 2.06
N LEU A 375 14.30 15.43 1.63
CA LEU A 375 14.97 15.93 0.42
C LEU A 375 14.17 15.64 -0.86
N LEU A 376 13.50 14.50 -0.93
CA LEU A 376 12.67 14.10 -2.07
C LEU A 376 11.29 14.77 -2.06
N ALA A 377 10.66 14.88 -0.89
CA ALA A 377 9.35 15.50 -0.76
C ALA A 377 9.40 17.03 -0.89
N GLY A 378 10.47 17.66 -0.39
CA GLY A 378 10.63 19.11 -0.31
C GLY A 378 10.35 19.86 -1.62
N PRO A 379 11.05 19.54 -2.73
CA PRO A 379 10.84 20.21 -4.01
C PRO A 379 9.40 20.14 -4.53
N ARG A 380 8.74 18.98 -4.37
CA ARG A 380 7.34 18.77 -4.81
C ARG A 380 6.36 19.59 -3.98
N VAL A 381 6.53 19.57 -2.66
CA VAL A 381 5.69 20.40 -1.78
C VAL A 381 5.87 21.87 -2.12
N LYS A 382 7.10 22.31 -2.42
CA LYS A 382 7.38 23.71 -2.80
C LYS A 382 6.85 24.11 -4.17
N GLU A 383 6.63 23.17 -5.07
CA GLU A 383 5.97 23.43 -6.35
C GLU A 383 4.49 23.76 -6.15
N GLU A 384 3.80 23.02 -5.28
CA GLU A 384 2.39 23.25 -4.96
C GLU A 384 2.17 24.38 -3.92
N HIS A 385 3.11 24.53 -2.99
CA HIS A 385 3.09 25.47 -1.88
C HIS A 385 4.48 26.11 -1.67
N PRO A 386 4.81 27.20 -2.40
CA PRO A 386 6.15 27.79 -2.42
C PRO A 386 6.71 28.21 -1.05
N ASN A 387 5.81 28.58 -0.14
CA ASN A 387 6.16 29.09 1.19
C ASN A 387 6.00 28.03 2.29
N ALA A 388 5.73 26.77 1.93
CA ALA A 388 5.57 25.69 2.91
C ALA A 388 6.92 25.20 3.45
N GLU A 389 6.92 24.82 4.73
CA GLU A 389 8.00 24.05 5.32
C GLU A 389 7.67 22.56 5.32
N VAL A 390 8.71 21.73 5.19
CA VAL A 390 8.58 20.27 5.14
C VAL A 390 9.30 19.64 6.31
N GLU A 391 8.55 18.88 7.10
CA GLU A 391 9.05 18.02 8.15
C GLU A 391 8.72 16.55 7.84
N VAL A 392 9.45 15.64 8.48
CA VAL A 392 9.28 14.19 8.27
C VAL A 392 9.27 13.52 9.63
N SER A 393 8.09 13.03 10.06
CA SER A 393 7.92 12.45 11.40
C SER A 393 8.42 11.00 11.47
N SER A 394 8.22 10.25 10.39
CA SER A 394 8.78 8.93 10.10
C SER A 394 9.28 8.94 8.66
N SER A 395 10.10 7.97 8.22
CA SER A 395 10.62 7.94 6.84
C SER A 395 9.56 7.86 5.74
N HIS A 396 8.29 7.86 6.11
CA HIS A 396 7.17 7.57 5.25
C HIS A 396 5.99 8.56 5.45
N LEU A 397 6.10 9.47 6.43
CA LEU A 397 5.13 10.52 6.75
C LEU A 397 5.78 11.89 6.53
N VAL A 398 5.20 12.67 5.61
CA VAL A 398 5.62 14.04 5.31
C VAL A 398 4.62 14.99 5.95
N ARG A 399 5.10 15.87 6.82
CA ARG A 399 4.32 16.97 7.40
C ARG A 399 4.57 18.23 6.59
N VAL A 400 3.51 18.82 6.08
CA VAL A 400 3.54 20.09 5.37
C VAL A 400 3.02 21.16 6.31
N ILE A 401 3.89 22.11 6.62
CA ILE A 401 3.60 23.28 7.45
C ILE A 401 3.31 24.43 6.49
N LEU A 402 2.07 24.90 6.48
CA LEU A 402 1.61 25.94 5.59
C LEU A 402 1.66 27.30 6.30
N PRO A 403 1.86 28.41 5.56
CA PRO A 403 1.64 29.75 6.10
C PRO A 403 0.21 29.90 6.61
N GLU A 404 0.03 30.70 7.67
CA GLU A 404 -1.29 30.95 8.28
C GLU A 404 -2.33 31.43 7.26
N ALA A 405 -1.93 32.31 6.33
CA ALA A 405 -2.80 32.79 5.26
C ALA A 405 -3.32 31.67 4.34
N GLU A 406 -2.52 30.62 4.08
CA GLU A 406 -2.95 29.47 3.28
C GLU A 406 -3.88 28.55 4.08
N VAL A 407 -3.63 28.38 5.38
CA VAL A 407 -4.52 27.65 6.29
C VAL A 407 -5.89 28.32 6.35
N ASP A 408 -5.93 29.64 6.55
CA ASP A 408 -7.17 30.41 6.60
C ASP A 408 -7.93 30.38 5.27
N ALA A 409 -7.20 30.47 4.15
CA ALA A 409 -7.79 30.34 2.82
C ALA A 409 -8.44 28.97 2.64
N PHE A 410 -7.76 27.90 3.05
CA PHE A 410 -8.33 26.56 3.02
C PHE A 410 -9.59 26.44 3.89
N VAL A 411 -9.58 26.98 5.12
CA VAL A 411 -10.74 26.90 6.01
C VAL A 411 -11.95 27.62 5.42
N ARG A 412 -11.76 28.81 4.82
CA ARG A 412 -12.84 29.54 4.11
C ARG A 412 -13.43 28.72 2.96
N GLU A 413 -12.57 28.07 2.17
CA GLU A 413 -12.99 27.17 1.09
C GLU A 413 -13.74 25.96 1.65
N ALA A 414 -13.25 25.33 2.71
CA ALA A 414 -13.90 24.19 3.35
C ALA A 414 -15.30 24.55 3.90
N ILE A 415 -15.46 25.73 4.52
CA ILE A 415 -16.76 26.26 4.95
C ILE A 415 -17.70 26.38 3.74
N THR A 416 -17.19 26.94 2.63
CA THR A 416 -17.97 27.09 1.40
C THR A 416 -18.41 25.73 0.86
N GLU A 417 -17.49 24.80 0.64
CA GLU A 417 -17.79 23.45 0.12
C GLU A 417 -18.81 22.73 1.01
N LEU A 418 -18.59 22.71 2.33
CA LEU A 418 -19.48 22.05 3.30
C LEU A 418 -20.86 22.71 3.39
N SER A 419 -20.97 24.02 3.15
CA SER A 419 -22.27 24.72 3.15
C SER A 419 -23.05 24.56 1.85
N THR A 420 -22.38 24.25 0.73
CA THR A 420 -23.05 24.14 -0.58
C THR A 420 -23.98 22.94 -0.70
N ASN A 421 -23.89 21.96 0.22
CA ASN A 421 -24.65 20.70 0.22
C ASN A 421 -24.62 19.97 -1.15
N ARG A 422 -23.52 20.16 -1.89
CA ARG A 422 -23.28 19.51 -3.17
C ARG A 422 -22.90 18.06 -2.95
N ASP A 423 -23.41 17.22 -3.82
CA ASP A 423 -23.05 15.81 -3.85
C ASP A 423 -21.73 15.64 -4.59
N VAL A 424 -20.66 15.34 -3.84
CA VAL A 424 -19.31 15.22 -4.41
C VAL A 424 -19.08 13.93 -5.19
N LEU A 425 -20.09 13.05 -5.22
CA LEU A 425 -20.10 11.82 -6.00
C LEU A 425 -21.11 11.87 -7.17
N ALA A 426 -21.77 13.01 -7.41
CA ALA A 426 -22.76 13.16 -8.48
C ALA A 426 -22.15 13.25 -9.90
N ASP A 427 -20.83 13.29 -10.03
CA ASP A 427 -20.16 13.19 -11.32
C ASP A 427 -20.42 11.80 -11.93
N ASP A 428 -20.82 11.74 -13.21
CA ASP A 428 -21.04 10.50 -13.97
C ASP A 428 -19.80 9.58 -14.02
N TRP A 429 -18.64 10.10 -13.64
CA TRP A 429 -17.43 9.33 -13.39
C TRP A 429 -17.64 8.24 -12.34
N PHE A 430 -18.32 8.52 -11.22
CA PHE A 430 -18.42 7.58 -10.10
C PHE A 430 -19.60 6.60 -10.31
N ARG A 431 -19.29 5.31 -10.38
CA ARG A 431 -20.25 4.22 -10.60
C ARG A 431 -20.38 3.29 -9.41
#